data_AF-J8YKE4-F1
#
_entry.id   AF-J8YKE4-F1
#
_cell.length_a   1.000
_cell.length_b   1.000
_cell.length_c   1.000
_cell.angle_alpha   90.00
_cell.angle_beta   90.00
_cell.angle_gamma   90.00
#
_symmetry.space_group_name_H-M   'P 1'
#
loop_
_entity.id
_entity.type
_entity.pdbx_description
1 polymer ?
#
loop_
_entity_poly.entity_id
_entity_poly.type
_entity_poly.pdbx_seq_one_letter_code
_entity_poly.pdbx_strand_id
1 'polypeptide(L)'
;MPVYKDYVTKKSHVRDVEILSPKEAFQKLKQGDFDPIGSFKAGDTLFITKYNIDYYTDTKGFSQPIYVFEVHLNGKDIWSQPISAKK
;
A
#
# COMPACT_ATOMS: atom_id res chain seq x y z
N MET A 1 -27.28 -6.20 24.67
CA MET A 1 -26.35 -5.78 23.59
C MET A 1 -24.98 -5.59 24.22
N PRO A 2 -23.94 -6.34 23.81
CA PRO A 2 -22.61 -6.10 24.37
C PRO A 2 -22.08 -4.76 23.86
N VAL A 3 -21.68 -3.90 24.80
CA VAL A 3 -21.02 -2.62 24.54
C VAL A 3 -19.56 -2.94 24.24
N TYR A 4 -19.15 -2.83 22.99
CA TYR A 4 -17.73 -2.90 22.64
C TYR A 4 -17.05 -1.62 23.16
N LYS A 5 -16.25 -1.77 24.21
CA LYS A 5 -15.33 -0.71 24.65
C LYS A 5 -14.24 -0.61 23.59
N ASP A 6 -14.22 0.51 22.86
CA ASP A 6 -13.07 0.90 22.05
C ASP A 6 -11.86 1.08 22.98
N TYR A 7 -11.05 0.04 23.09
CA TYR A 7 -9.71 0.19 23.63
C TYR A 7 -8.94 0.99 22.58
N VAL A 8 -8.88 2.31 22.77
CA VAL A 8 -7.94 3.16 22.04
C VAL A 8 -6.54 2.74 22.49
N THR A 9 -6.00 1.69 21.87
CA THR A 9 -4.63 1.24 22.07
C THR A 9 -3.74 2.35 21.56
N LYS A 10 -3.14 3.09 22.50
CA LYS A 10 -2.16 4.13 22.20
C LYS A 10 -1.05 3.50 21.36
N LYS A 11 -0.97 3.87 20.07
CA LYS A 11 0.10 3.40 19.19
C LYS A 11 1.41 3.99 19.69
N SER A 12 2.27 3.13 20.23
CA SER A 12 3.59 3.52 20.70
C SER A 12 4.58 3.45 19.54
N HIS A 13 5.42 4.47 19.42
CA HIS A 13 6.54 4.42 18.47
C HIS A 13 7.43 3.22 18.80
N VAL A 14 7.69 2.37 17.80
CA VAL A 14 8.50 1.16 17.97
C VAL A 14 9.95 1.42 17.57
N ARG A 15 10.15 2.01 16.38
CA ARG A 15 11.46 2.36 15.83
C ARG A 15 11.31 3.23 14.58
N ASP A 16 12.35 3.95 14.24
CA ASP A 16 12.53 4.56 12.93
C ASP A 16 12.95 3.51 11.90
N VAL A 17 12.46 3.65 10.67
CA VAL A 17 12.80 2.78 9.54
C VAL A 17 13.13 3.64 8.32
N GLU A 18 14.17 3.25 7.60
CA GLU A 18 14.46 3.83 6.30
C GLU A 18 13.38 3.37 5.30
N ILE A 19 12.78 4.33 4.61
CA ILE A 19 11.79 4.08 3.57
C ILE A 19 12.38 4.32 2.19
N LEU A 20 11.88 3.57 1.22
CA LEU A 20 12.13 3.77 -0.20
C LEU A 20 11.72 5.19 -0.60
N SER A 21 12.46 5.75 -1.56
CA SER A 21 12.00 6.93 -2.29
C SER A 21 10.75 6.58 -3.12
N PRO A 22 9.90 7.56 -3.46
CA PRO A 22 8.75 7.33 -4.35
C PRO A 22 9.15 6.72 -5.70
N LYS A 23 10.34 7.08 -6.20
CA LYS A 23 10.90 6.53 -7.44
C LYS A 23 11.20 5.03 -7.31
N GLU A 24 11.82 4.59 -6.20
CA GLU A 24 12.10 3.18 -5.96
C GLU A 24 10.81 2.38 -5.76
N ALA A 25 9.84 2.92 -5.02
CA ALA A 25 8.53 2.28 -4.85
C ALA A 25 7.80 2.11 -6.19
N PHE A 26 7.87 3.12 -7.07
CA PHE A 26 7.33 3.04 -8.43
C PHE A 26 8.05 1.98 -9.29
N GLN A 27 9.36 1.77 -9.10
CA GLN A 27 10.07 0.70 -9.81
C GLN A 27 9.60 -0.68 -9.38
N LYS A 28 9.36 -0.91 -8.08
CA LYS A 28 8.79 -2.18 -7.59
C LYS A 28 7.42 -2.45 -8.20
N LEU A 29 6.56 -1.42 -8.25
CA LEU A 29 5.27 -1.50 -8.92
C LEU A 29 5.43 -1.86 -10.41
N LYS A 30 6.38 -1.23 -11.11
CA LYS A 30 6.65 -1.54 -12.53
C LYS A 30 7.17 -2.97 -12.74
N GLN A 31 7.93 -3.51 -11.78
CA GLN A 31 8.45 -4.88 -11.84
C GLN A 31 7.38 -5.94 -11.56
N GLY A 32 6.19 -5.55 -11.09
CA GLY A 32 5.15 -6.50 -10.69
C GLY A 32 5.45 -7.19 -9.37
N ASP A 33 6.33 -6.62 -8.52
CA ASP A 33 6.63 -7.14 -7.18
C ASP A 33 5.53 -6.74 -6.19
N PHE A 34 4.31 -7.20 -6.49
CA PHE A 34 3.12 -6.94 -5.68
C PHE A 34 2.07 -8.03 -5.92
N ASP A 35 1.28 -8.32 -4.90
CA ASP A 35 0.10 -9.18 -5.06
C ASP A 35 -1.01 -8.39 -5.77
N PRO A 36 -1.40 -8.80 -6.98
CA PRO A 36 -2.42 -8.09 -7.73
C PRO A 36 -3.80 -8.37 -7.13
N ILE A 37 -4.57 -7.31 -6.89
CA ILE A 37 -5.95 -7.42 -6.38
C ILE A 37 -6.91 -7.92 -7.48
N GLY A 38 -6.49 -7.88 -8.75
CA GLY A 38 -7.27 -8.31 -9.92
C GLY A 38 -6.46 -9.11 -10.93
N SER A 39 -7.14 -9.62 -11.96
CA SER A 39 -6.51 -10.33 -13.07
C SER A 39 -6.06 -9.36 -14.15
N PHE A 40 -4.78 -9.37 -14.48
CA PHE A 40 -4.23 -8.63 -15.63
C PHE A 40 -4.06 -9.53 -16.84
N LYS A 41 -4.27 -8.98 -18.03
CA LYS A 41 -3.98 -9.63 -19.30
C LYS A 41 -2.80 -8.93 -19.98
N ALA A 42 -2.04 -9.69 -20.76
CA ALA A 42 -0.99 -9.10 -21.59
C ALA A 42 -1.59 -8.06 -22.54
N GLY A 43 -1.05 -6.84 -22.52
CA GLY A 43 -1.57 -5.70 -23.28
C GLY A 43 -2.39 -4.71 -22.45
N ASP A 44 -2.76 -5.04 -21.21
CA ASP A 44 -3.37 -4.07 -20.30
C ASP A 44 -2.40 -2.94 -19.95
N THR A 45 -2.94 -1.73 -19.83
CA THR A 45 -2.18 -0.52 -19.48
C THR A 45 -2.57 -0.03 -18.11
N LEU A 46 -1.58 0.19 -17.25
CA LEU A 46 -1.74 0.74 -15.92
C LEU A 46 -1.36 2.22 -15.92
N PHE A 47 -2.31 3.10 -15.60
CA PHE A 47 -2.03 4.53 -15.42
C PHE A 47 -1.97 4.84 -13.94
N ILE A 48 -0.84 5.37 -13.50
CA ILE A 48 -0.63 5.77 -12.10
C ILE A 48 -0.82 7.28 -12.04
N THR A 49 -1.86 7.71 -11.34
CA THR A 49 -2.26 9.12 -11.29
C THR A 49 -1.71 9.82 -10.06
N LYS A 50 -1.65 9.11 -8.93
CA LYS A 50 -1.31 9.65 -7.61
C LYS A 50 -0.65 8.59 -6.74
N TYR A 51 0.03 9.05 -5.69
CA TYR A 51 0.51 8.20 -4.61
C TYR A 51 0.44 8.93 -3.27
N ASN A 52 0.28 8.17 -2.19
CA ASN A 52 0.35 8.65 -0.81
C ASN A 52 1.19 7.68 0.04
N ILE A 53 1.65 8.13 1.20
CA ILE A 53 2.23 7.26 2.24
C ILE A 53 1.14 7.02 3.30
N ASP A 54 0.96 5.76 3.66
CA ASP A 54 0.04 5.32 4.71
C ASP A 54 0.70 4.22 5.56
N TYR A 55 -0.04 3.68 6.52
CA TYR A 55 0.42 2.62 7.41
C TYR A 55 -0.52 1.41 7.36
N TYR A 56 0.05 0.25 7.07
CA TYR A 56 -0.66 -1.02 7.13
C TYR A 56 -0.26 -1.80 8.38
N THR A 57 -1.24 -2.32 9.11
CA THR A 57 -1.00 -3.16 10.28
C THR A 57 -0.81 -4.61 9.85
N ASP A 58 0.36 -5.18 10.15
CA ASP A 58 0.65 -6.58 9.86
C ASP A 58 -0.12 -7.55 10.77
N THR A 59 -0.04 -8.84 10.48
CA THR A 59 -0.70 -9.91 11.27
C THR A 59 -0.21 -10.00 12.71
N LYS A 60 0.92 -9.36 13.04
CA LYS A 60 1.51 -9.29 14.37
C LYS A 60 1.12 -8.01 15.12
N GLY A 61 0.30 -7.14 14.50
CA GLY A 61 -0.20 -5.91 15.11
C GLY A 61 0.74 -4.71 14.95
N PHE A 62 1.81 -4.80 14.15
CA PHE A 62 2.71 -3.68 13.90
C PHE A 62 2.29 -2.89 12.67
N SER A 63 2.15 -1.57 12.82
CA SER A 63 1.93 -0.66 11.70
C SER A 63 3.23 -0.39 10.94
N GLN A 64 3.27 -0.72 9.66
CA GLN A 64 4.41 -0.54 8.77
C GLN A 64 4.07 0.48 7.67
N PRO A 65 5.03 1.32 7.25
CA PRO A 65 4.77 2.31 6.21
C PRO A 65 4.61 1.62 4.85
N ILE A 66 3.64 2.09 4.08
CA ILE A 66 3.34 1.64 2.72
C ILE A 66 3.14 2.85 1.79
N TYR A 67 3.52 2.70 0.53
CA TYR A 67 3.08 3.59 -0.53
C TYR A 67 1.77 3.06 -1.10
N VAL A 68 0.77 3.93 -1.22
CA VAL A 68 -0.51 3.59 -1.84
C VAL A 68 -0.60 4.33 -3.17
N PHE A 69 -0.52 3.59 -4.28
CA PHE A 69 -0.63 4.14 -5.62
C PHE A 69 -2.08 4.05 -6.11
N GLU A 70 -2.61 5.15 -6.64
CA GLU A 70 -3.87 5.15 -7.37
C GLU A 70 -3.60 4.70 -8.80
N VAL A 71 -4.16 3.53 -9.17
CA VAL A 71 -3.93 2.90 -10.47
C VAL A 71 -5.24 2.79 -11.23
N HIS A 72 -5.20 3.16 -12.52
CA HIS A 72 -6.30 3.06 -13.46
C HIS A 72 -5.97 1.99 -14.49
N LEU A 73 -6.75 0.91 -14.54
CA LEU A 73 -6.63 -0.14 -15.56
C LEU A 73 -7.34 0.32 -16.83
N ASN A 74 -6.61 0.43 -17.93
CA ASN A 74 -7.14 0.80 -19.25
C ASN A 74 -7.99 2.10 -19.21
N GLY A 75 -7.70 3.00 -18.27
CA GLY A 75 -8.41 4.26 -18.08
C GLY A 75 -9.85 4.14 -17.56
N LYS A 76 -10.26 2.98 -17.01
CA LYS A 76 -11.62 2.75 -16.51
C LYS A 76 -11.65 2.35 -15.03
N ASP A 77 -11.05 1.21 -14.71
CA ASP A 77 -11.15 0.65 -13.36
C ASP A 77 -10.09 1.26 -12.47
N ILE A 78 -10.50 1.79 -11.31
CA ILE A 78 -9.63 2.47 -10.37
C ILE A 78 -9.46 1.59 -9.14
N TRP A 79 -8.21 1.38 -8.73
CA TRP A 79 -7.93 0.75 -7.44
C TRP A 79 -6.69 1.35 -6.78
N SER A 80 -6.53 1.05 -5.50
CA SER A 80 -5.36 1.44 -4.71
C SER A 80 -4.42 0.25 -4.59
N GLN A 81 -3.20 0.38 -5.11
CA GLN A 81 -2.18 -0.65 -4.99
C GLN A 81 -1.20 -0.30 -3.87
N PRO A 82 -1.21 -1.03 -2.73
CA PRO A 82 -0.24 -0.85 -1.68
C PRO A 82 1.09 -1.51 -2.05
N ILE A 83 2.19 -0.80 -1.84
CA ILE A 83 3.57 -1.26 -1.99
C ILE A 83 4.30 -1.02 -0.67
N SER A 84 5.04 -2.02 -0.19
CA SER A 84 5.86 -1.84 1.01
C SER A 84 6.84 -0.68 0.83
N ALA A 85 6.80 0.31 1.72
CA ALA A 85 7.72 1.44 1.70
C ALA A 85 9.05 1.09 2.36
N LYS A 86 9.17 -0.07 3.02
CA LYS A 86 10.39 -0.47 3.69
C LYS A 86 11.48 -0.80 2.66
N LYS A 87 12.67 -0.26 2.90
CA LYS A 87 13.87 -0.55 2.11
C LYS A 87 14.41 -1.95 2.40
#